data_AF-A0A5N5LBR4-F1
#
_entry.id   AF-A0A5N5LBR4-F1
#
_cell.length_a   1.000
_cell.length_b   1.000
_cell.length_c   1.000
_cell.angle_alpha   90.00
_cell.angle_beta   90.00
_cell.angle_gamma   90.00
#
_symmetry.space_group_name_H-M   'P 1'
#
loop_
_entity.id
_entity.type
_entity.pdbx_description
1 polymer ?
#
loop_
_entity_poly.entity_id
_entity_poly.type
_entity_poly.pdbx_seq_one_letter_code
_entity_poly.pdbx_strand_id
1 'polypeptide(L)'
;MIRMSLYPDYYPKMRHYTIKNHIEHCLDVLRLSLVCTGDMTLIPTKDSDSRPFEAVFETVHACRDFSAIRQWSLDRDSANPERYLANAEKLKLKMGIS
;
A
#
# COMPACT_ATOMS: atom_id res chain seq x y z
N MET A 1 -8.25 -11.65 11.99
CA MET A 1 -7.36 -10.87 12.88
C MET A 1 -5.89 -11.23 12.62
N ILE A 2 -5.35 -10.95 11.43
CA ILE A 2 -3.94 -11.28 11.08
C ILE A 2 -2.97 -10.60 12.05
N ARG A 3 -3.21 -9.32 12.37
CA ARG A 3 -2.41 -8.53 13.32
C ARG A 3 -2.18 -9.25 14.64
N MET A 4 -3.22 -9.80 15.26
CA MET A 4 -3.10 -10.46 16.56
C MET A 4 -2.43 -11.83 16.47
N SER A 5 -2.66 -12.56 15.37
CA SER A 5 -2.00 -13.84 15.11
C SER A 5 -0.48 -13.73 14.98
N LEU A 6 0.05 -12.56 14.63
CA LEU A 6 1.49 -12.30 14.52
C LEU A 6 2.20 -12.09 15.87
N TYR A 7 1.45 -11.88 16.97
CA TYR A 7 2.00 -11.65 18.30
C TYR A 7 1.47 -12.68 19.32
N PRO A 8 1.81 -13.97 19.17
CA PRO A 8 1.27 -15.04 20.02
C PRO A 8 1.73 -14.98 21.49
N ASP A 9 2.78 -14.23 21.81
CA ASP A 9 3.22 -14.00 23.19
C ASP A 9 2.37 -12.94 23.89
N TYR A 10 1.91 -11.93 23.14
CA TYR A 10 1.02 -10.89 23.64
C TYR A 10 -0.46 -11.31 23.58
N TYR A 11 -0.83 -12.16 22.61
CA TYR A 11 -2.18 -12.72 22.44
C TYR A 11 -2.18 -14.26 22.48
N PRO A 12 -2.07 -14.89 23.67
CA PRO A 12 -1.90 -16.33 23.81
C PRO A 12 -3.08 -17.15 23.25
N LYS A 13 -4.29 -16.57 23.25
CA LYS A 13 -5.51 -17.19 22.71
C LYS A 13 -5.46 -17.39 21.19
N MET A 14 -4.50 -16.76 20.50
CA MET A 14 -4.28 -16.94 19.07
C MET A 14 -3.40 -18.15 18.74
N ARG A 15 -2.79 -18.79 19.75
CA ARG A 15 -1.97 -20.00 19.55
C ARG A 15 -2.88 -21.16 19.16
N HIS A 16 -2.78 -21.58 17.91
CA HIS A 16 -3.50 -22.71 17.36
C HIS A 16 -2.64 -23.40 16.31
N TYR A 17 -2.72 -24.73 16.19
CA TYR A 17 -1.84 -25.49 15.28
C TYR A 17 -2.02 -25.08 13.81
N THR A 18 -3.18 -24.54 13.43
CA THR A 18 -3.48 -24.06 12.07
C THR A 18 -3.12 -22.60 11.83
N ILE A 19 -2.56 -21.89 12.82
CA ILE A 19 -2.39 -20.43 12.74
C ILE A 19 -1.52 -20.01 11.57
N LYS A 20 -0.46 -20.78 11.28
CA LYS A 20 0.42 -20.56 10.14
C LYS A 20 -0.35 -20.64 8.81
N ASN A 21 -1.08 -21.73 8.58
CA ASN A 21 -1.87 -21.93 7.37
C ASN A 21 -2.93 -20.83 7.18
N HIS A 22 -3.58 -20.40 8.27
CA HIS A 22 -4.57 -19.32 8.19
C HIS A 22 -3.92 -17.98 7.86
N ILE A 23 -2.75 -17.67 8.42
CA ILE A 23 -2.01 -16.44 8.07
C ILE A 23 -1.61 -16.48 6.60
N GLU A 24 -0.98 -17.56 6.13
CA GLU A 24 -0.53 -17.70 4.74
C GLU A 24 -1.70 -17.57 3.75
N HIS A 25 -2.79 -18.32 3.96
CA HIS A 25 -4.00 -18.21 3.15
C HIS A 25 -4.61 -16.80 3.16
N CYS A 26 -4.70 -16.15 4.33
CA CYS A 26 -5.25 -14.80 4.41
C CYS A 26 -4.35 -13.78 3.70
N LEU A 27 -3.02 -13.94 3.78
CA LEU A 27 -2.07 -13.08 3.05
C LEU A 27 -2.21 -13.28 1.54
N ASP A 28 -2.39 -14.51 1.07
CA ASP A 28 -2.65 -14.80 -0.34
C ASP A 28 -3.96 -14.18 -0.83
N VAL A 29 -5.03 -14.27 -0.04
CA VAL A 29 -6.32 -13.64 -0.35
C VAL A 29 -6.19 -12.12 -0.38
N LEU A 30 -5.47 -11.51 0.56
CA LEU A 30 -5.20 -10.07 0.55
C LEU A 30 -4.36 -9.66 -0.67
N ARG A 31 -3.31 -10.42 -0.99
CA ARG A 31 -2.49 -10.18 -2.19
C ARG A 31 -3.35 -10.26 -3.45
N LEU A 32 -4.18 -11.29 -3.57
CA LEU A 32 -5.10 -11.48 -4.70
C LEU A 32 -6.05 -10.29 -4.81
N SER A 33 -6.67 -9.87 -3.70
CA SER A 33 -7.56 -8.71 -3.66
C SER A 33 -6.85 -7.42 -4.12
N LEU A 34 -5.67 -7.13 -3.57
CA LEU A 34 -4.87 -5.95 -3.94
C LEU A 34 -4.41 -5.96 -5.40
N VAL A 35 -4.04 -7.13 -5.92
CA VAL A 35 -3.68 -7.29 -7.35
C VAL A 35 -4.91 -7.14 -8.23
N CYS A 36 -6.08 -7.65 -7.83
CA CYS A 36 -7.30 -7.53 -8.61
C CYS A 36 -7.86 -6.09 -8.64
N THR A 37 -7.67 -5.32 -7.56
CA THR A 37 -8.21 -3.96 -7.47
C THR A 37 -7.21 -2.89 -7.86
N GLY A 38 -5.90 -3.15 -7.75
CA GLY A 38 -4.81 -2.31 -8.27
C GLY A 38 -5.08 -0.82 -8.09
N ASP A 39 -5.37 -0.41 -6.86
CA ASP A 39 -5.90 0.93 -6.63
C ASP A 39 -4.78 1.97 -6.52
N MET A 40 -4.94 3.07 -7.26
CA MET A 40 -4.03 4.23 -7.29
C MET A 40 -4.81 5.52 -6.98
N THR A 41 -6.03 5.41 -6.42
CA THR A 41 -6.81 6.55 -5.96
C THR A 41 -6.09 7.21 -4.80
N LEU A 42 -5.83 8.52 -4.94
CA LEU A 42 -5.25 9.31 -3.86
C LEU A 42 -6.26 9.37 -2.71
N ILE A 43 -5.77 9.17 -1.49
CA ILE A 43 -6.54 9.45 -0.28
C ILE A 43 -6.32 10.94 0.04
N PRO A 44 -7.32 11.81 -0.17
CA PRO A 44 -7.14 13.22 0.13
C PRO A 44 -7.17 13.42 1.65
N THR A 45 -6.58 14.51 2.09
CA THR A 45 -6.60 14.93 3.49
C THR A 45 -7.48 16.16 3.65
N LYS A 46 -8.22 16.24 4.76
CA LYS A 46 -8.94 17.43 5.21
C LYS A 46 -8.53 17.77 6.63
N ASP A 47 -8.63 19.03 7.01
CA ASP A 47 -8.49 19.40 8.41
C ASP A 47 -9.82 19.15 9.13
N SER A 48 -9.74 18.66 10.37
CA SER A 48 -10.87 18.65 11.30
C SER A 48 -10.58 19.53 12.50
N ASP A 49 -11.62 19.84 13.28
CA ASP A 49 -11.50 20.62 14.52
C ASP A 49 -10.52 19.99 15.52
N SER A 50 -10.22 18.70 15.38
CA SER A 50 -9.36 17.94 16.29
C SER A 50 -7.94 17.72 15.77
N ARG A 51 -7.73 17.62 14.45
CA ARG A 51 -6.42 17.34 13.83
C ARG A 51 -6.31 17.86 12.39
N PRO A 52 -5.19 18.49 12.00
CA PRO A 52 -4.90 18.77 10.60
C PRO A 52 -4.50 17.48 9.85
N PHE A 53 -4.68 17.49 8.52
CA PHE A 53 -4.34 16.39 7.60
C PHE A 53 -5.05 15.05 7.86
N GLU A 54 -6.30 15.07 8.28
CA GLU A 54 -7.10 13.85 8.46
C GLU A 54 -7.45 13.20 7.12
N ALA A 55 -7.11 11.92 6.97
CA ALA A 55 -7.37 11.16 5.75
C ALA A 55 -8.87 10.94 5.51
N VAL A 56 -9.34 11.22 4.28
CA VAL A 56 -10.73 10.99 3.85
C VAL A 56 -10.81 9.67 3.11
N PHE A 57 -11.25 8.63 3.81
CA PHE A 57 -11.37 7.27 3.26
C PHE A 57 -12.64 7.05 2.42
N GLU A 58 -13.58 8.00 2.40
CA GLU A 58 -14.81 7.95 1.59
C GLU A 58 -14.59 8.29 0.11
N THR A 59 -13.35 8.11 -0.38
CA THR A 59 -12.99 8.43 -1.77
C THR A 59 -13.52 7.36 -2.73
N VAL A 60 -13.88 7.77 -3.95
CA VAL A 60 -14.31 6.82 -4.98
C VAL A 60 -13.09 6.13 -5.57
N HIS A 61 -13.03 4.82 -5.35
CA HIS A 61 -11.96 3.98 -5.89
C HIS A 61 -12.29 3.54 -7.32
N ALA A 62 -11.28 3.47 -8.18
CA ALA A 62 -11.42 3.00 -9.56
C ALA A 62 -10.51 1.81 -9.80
N CYS A 63 -11.08 0.70 -10.29
CA CYS A 63 -10.30 -0.49 -10.66
C CYS A 63 -9.38 -0.17 -11.84
N ARG A 64 -8.15 -0.71 -11.82
CA ARG A 64 -7.16 -0.54 -12.90
C ARG A 64 -6.40 -1.83 -13.16
N ASP A 65 -5.78 -1.90 -14.34
CA ASP A 65 -4.89 -3.00 -14.71
C ASP A 65 -3.62 -2.97 -13.84
N PHE A 66 -3.49 -3.96 -12.96
CA PHE A 66 -2.33 -4.12 -12.08
C PHE A 66 -1.01 -4.31 -12.84
N SER A 67 -1.03 -4.99 -13.98
CA SER A 67 0.19 -5.19 -14.79
C SER A 67 0.70 -3.86 -15.32
N ALA A 68 -0.22 -3.01 -15.81
CA ALA A 68 0.11 -1.67 -16.26
C ALA A 68 0.65 -0.78 -15.12
N ILE A 69 0.05 -0.86 -13.93
CA ILE A 69 0.53 -0.14 -12.74
C ILE A 69 1.93 -0.61 -12.34
N ARG A 70 2.14 -1.93 -12.30
CA ARG A 70 3.44 -2.52 -11.96
C ARG A 70 4.51 -2.09 -12.95
N GLN A 71 4.23 -2.13 -14.25
CA GLN A 71 5.17 -1.69 -15.28
C GLN A 71 5.48 -0.20 -15.14
N TRP A 72 4.45 0.65 -15.01
CA TRP A 72 4.61 2.09 -14.79
C TRP A 72 5.50 2.42 -13.59
N SER A 73 5.37 1.63 -12.51
CA SER A 73 6.15 1.77 -11.29
C SER A 73 7.61 1.36 -11.50
N LEU A 74 7.86 0.19 -12.11
CA LEU A 74 9.20 -0.32 -12.40
C LEU A 74 9.98 0.57 -13.37
N ASP A 75 9.32 1.12 -14.40
CA ASP A 75 9.93 2.07 -15.35
C ASP A 75 10.42 3.37 -14.69
N ARG A 76 9.98 3.63 -13.45
CA ARG A 76 10.36 4.79 -12.63
C ARG A 76 11.29 4.40 -11.48
N ASP A 77 11.90 3.22 -11.57
CA ASP A 77 12.80 2.63 -10.57
C ASP A 77 12.22 2.63 -9.14
N SER A 78 10.90 2.48 -8.99
CA SER A 78 10.26 2.50 -7.66
C SER A 78 10.75 1.39 -6.72
N ALA A 79 11.40 0.37 -7.26
CA ALA A 79 12.00 -0.73 -6.53
C ALA A 79 13.50 -0.52 -6.23
N ASN A 80 14.11 0.59 -6.65
CA ASN A 80 15.53 0.89 -6.42
C ASN A 80 15.69 2.17 -5.57
N PRO A 81 15.93 2.03 -4.25
CA PRO A 81 16.10 3.15 -3.33
C PRO A 81 17.23 4.12 -3.71
N GLU A 82 18.29 3.62 -4.34
CA GLU A 82 19.45 4.44 -4.74
C GLU A 82 19.10 5.43 -5.86
N ARG A 83 18.02 5.16 -6.61
CA ARG A 83 17.59 6.00 -7.74
C ARG A 83 16.56 7.05 -7.38
N TYR A 84 16.04 7.06 -6.15
CA TYR A 84 14.97 7.99 -5.76
C TYR A 84 15.37 9.46 -5.94
N LEU A 85 16.59 9.83 -5.57
CA LEU A 85 17.10 11.21 -5.73
C LEU A 85 17.23 11.60 -7.21
N ALA A 86 17.84 10.74 -8.02
CA ALA A 86 18.02 10.97 -9.45
C ALA A 86 16.66 11.06 -10.19
N ASN A 87 15.68 10.23 -9.81
CA ASN A 87 14.35 10.25 -10.39
C ASN A 87 13.56 11.49 -9.98
N ALA A 88 13.71 11.95 -8.73
CA ALA A 88 13.13 13.21 -8.28
C ALA A 88 13.71 14.42 -9.04
N GLU A 89 15.03 14.48 -9.26
CA GLU A 89 15.67 15.53 -10.08
C GLU A 89 15.18 15.53 -11.52
N LYS A 90 15.09 14.34 -12.13
CA LYS A 90 14.56 14.18 -13.50
C LYS A 90 13.11 14.65 -13.61
N LEU A 91 12.28 14.40 -12.59
CA LEU A 91 10.89 14.86 -12.55
C LEU A 91 10.80 16.38 -12.38
N LYS A 92 11.62 16.99 -11.52
CA LYS A 92 11.71 18.46 -11.36
C LYS A 92 11.99 19.15 -12.69
N LEU A 93 12.98 18.66 -13.42
CA LEU A 93 13.34 19.16 -14.76
C LEU A 93 12.18 19.02 -15.77
N LYS A 94 11.51 17.87 -15.77
CA LYS A 94 10.38 17.60 -16.69
C LYS A 94 9.15 18.48 -16.37
N MET A 95 8.95 18.83 -15.11
CA MET A 95 7.82 19.64 -14.63
C MET A 95 8.11 21.15 -14.62
N GLY A 96 9.33 21.57 -14.97
CA GLY A 96 9.72 22.99 -14.99
C GLY A 96 9.82 23.62 -13.59
N ILE A 97 10.03 22.79 -12.56
CA ILE A 97 10.14 23.24 -11.16
C ILE A 97 11.65 23.34 -10.87
N SER A 98 12.18 24.57 -10.79
CA SER A 98 13.57 24.82 -10.38
C SER A 98 13.75 24.72 -8.88
#